data_AF-A0A7W1XXF2-F1
#
_entry.id   AF-A0A7W1XXF2-F1
#
_cell.length_a   1.000
_cell.length_b   1.000
_cell.length_c   1.000
_cell.angle_alpha   90.00
_cell.angle_beta   90.00
_cell.angle_gamma   90.00
#
_symmetry.space_group_name_H-M   'P 1'
#
loop_
_entity.id
_entity.type
_entity.pdbx_description
1 polymer ?
#
loop_
_entity_poly.entity_id
_entity_poly.type
_entity_poly.pdbx_seq_one_letter_code
_entity_poly.pdbx_strand_id
1 'polypeptide(L)'
;MKLNTPATPTQRTSSGGLCQPLIGLLILVLSGCGGGPDPRTEPVNPIPLLEFESLLQRGKTYQARALIEPFASPEQANSTRGIARLGLGRCDLADKRYEDSLLHLDKARRLLPPGPDQARARFHLGVAYLRTKSVMSALNHLEAAFAGGSDIDLKKRSAYLIVRTQEELGDPVSTLYREASAGTYYSEYSGIWSQPAPVVAQPPIETTPREITPKPEVRRLAPPPLRLLKRQQWNAQPVRTSSVNPMSRPFRITVHHTADQESLSSISQSDPREYLKILQRHCQNNLDWGDLGYHFLISKDGRIWEGRPMKYQGAHAGNPTLNRGNIGIALIGNFDRTKPSTAQVRSLQNLLASLCDLYRIQPSKIFGHGDLKTTGCPGRHLRSILRELVRKLENSNLSHRKDGFDSKSR
;
A
#
# COMPACT_ATOMS: atom_id res chain seq x y z
N MET A 1 -69.78 -15.29 -30.72
CA MET A 1 -69.76 -15.23 -32.20
C MET A 1 -68.30 -15.04 -32.61
N LYS A 2 -67.53 -16.05 -33.07
CA LYS A 2 -67.48 -16.62 -34.45
C LYS A 2 -67.56 -15.51 -35.50
N LEU A 3 -66.55 -15.21 -36.32
CA LEU A 3 -65.96 -15.98 -37.45
C LEU A 3 -64.58 -15.34 -37.82
N ASN A 4 -63.45 -16.06 -38.00
CA ASN A 4 -62.94 -16.80 -39.18
C ASN A 4 -62.84 -16.03 -40.53
N THR A 5 -61.59 -15.63 -40.89
CA THR A 5 -60.76 -15.88 -42.13
C THR A 5 -61.37 -15.74 -43.55
N PRO A 6 -60.63 -15.73 -44.72
CA PRO A 6 -59.19 -16.03 -45.00
C PRO A 6 -58.45 -15.18 -46.12
N ALA A 7 -57.12 -15.44 -46.23
CA ALA A 7 -56.22 -15.62 -47.42
C ALA A 7 -56.19 -14.61 -48.61
N THR A 8 -55.12 -14.36 -49.39
CA THR A 8 -54.05 -15.25 -49.95
C THR A 8 -52.91 -14.39 -50.59
N PRO A 9 -51.78 -14.99 -51.06
CA PRO A 9 -50.47 -14.38 -51.26
C PRO A 9 -50.06 -14.16 -52.74
N THR A 10 -48.89 -13.55 -52.96
CA THR A 10 -48.15 -13.64 -54.24
C THR A 10 -46.67 -13.95 -54.01
N GLN A 11 -46.23 -15.07 -54.58
CA GLN A 11 -44.84 -15.49 -54.78
C GLN A 11 -44.30 -15.02 -56.14
N ARG A 12 -42.97 -15.20 -56.32
CA ARG A 12 -42.11 -15.24 -57.52
C ARG A 12 -41.26 -13.96 -57.70
N THR A 13 -39.96 -14.00 -57.98
CA THR A 13 -39.08 -15.05 -58.53
C THR A 13 -37.60 -14.76 -58.27
N SER A 14 -36.81 -15.82 -58.40
CA SER A 14 -35.36 -16.02 -58.34
C SER A 14 -34.49 -15.26 -59.34
N SER A 15 -33.21 -15.09 -58.97
CA SER A 15 -31.93 -15.32 -59.71
C SER A 15 -30.97 -14.17 -59.38
N GLY A 16 -29.78 -14.33 -58.80
CA GLY A 16 -28.66 -15.19 -59.20
C GLY A 16 -27.41 -14.27 -59.25
N GLY A 17 -26.28 -14.66 -58.67
CA GLY A 17 -25.03 -13.88 -58.77
C GLY A 17 -24.05 -14.07 -57.62
N LEU A 18 -23.01 -14.87 -57.86
CA LEU A 18 -21.84 -15.10 -57.00
C LEU A 18 -20.92 -13.87 -56.87
N CYS A 19 -20.32 -13.65 -55.68
CA CYS A 19 -18.86 -13.49 -55.47
C CYS A 19 -18.52 -13.03 -54.03
N GLN A 20 -17.96 -13.94 -53.23
CA GLN A 20 -16.84 -13.86 -52.26
C GLN A 20 -16.60 -12.65 -51.29
N PRO A 21 -15.86 -12.87 -50.18
CA PRO A 21 -16.17 -12.36 -48.84
C PRO A 21 -15.31 -11.17 -48.40
N LEU A 22 -15.72 -10.45 -47.35
CA LEU A 22 -14.91 -10.03 -46.18
C LEU A 22 -15.58 -8.91 -45.37
N ILE A 23 -15.32 -8.93 -44.05
CA ILE A 23 -15.33 -7.82 -43.08
C ILE A 23 -16.68 -7.47 -42.39
N GLY A 24 -16.67 -7.68 -41.06
CA GLY A 24 -17.06 -6.64 -40.11
C GLY A 24 -18.45 -6.73 -39.47
N LEU A 25 -18.61 -7.58 -38.45
CA LEU A 25 -19.74 -7.47 -37.51
C LEU A 25 -19.38 -6.52 -36.36
N LEU A 26 -19.68 -5.23 -36.52
CA LEU A 26 -19.72 -4.26 -35.42
C LEU A 26 -21.18 -4.19 -34.92
N ILE A 27 -21.43 -4.74 -33.74
CA ILE A 27 -22.74 -4.63 -33.08
C ILE A 27 -22.85 -3.23 -32.47
N LEU A 28 -23.76 -2.44 -33.05
CA LEU A 28 -24.27 -1.18 -32.54
C LEU A 28 -25.55 -1.48 -31.75
N VAL A 29 -25.57 -1.15 -30.46
CA VAL A 29 -26.81 -0.93 -29.71
C VAL A 29 -26.69 0.42 -29.00
N LEU A 30 -27.55 1.34 -29.42
CA LEU A 30 -27.81 2.69 -28.91
C LEU A 30 -28.41 2.60 -27.49
N SER A 31 -28.28 3.56 -26.57
CA SER A 31 -28.85 4.91 -26.64
C SER A 31 -28.67 5.63 -25.29
N GLY A 32 -28.57 6.97 -25.31
CA GLY A 32 -28.52 7.80 -24.10
C GLY A 32 -28.34 9.31 -24.35
N CYS A 33 -29.37 9.94 -24.92
CA CYS A 33 -29.78 11.36 -24.85
C CYS A 33 -28.76 12.53 -24.96
N GLY A 34 -28.92 13.31 -26.03
CA GLY A 34 -29.14 14.77 -25.94
C GLY A 34 -27.94 15.70 -25.82
N GLY A 35 -27.31 16.03 -26.96
CA GLY A 35 -26.43 17.18 -27.11
C GLY A 35 -26.08 17.36 -28.59
N GLY A 36 -26.42 18.51 -29.19
CA GLY A 36 -26.05 18.82 -30.57
C GLY A 36 -24.51 18.88 -30.75
N PRO A 37 -23.99 18.74 -31.98
CA PRO A 37 -22.56 18.71 -32.21
C PRO A 37 -21.92 20.08 -31.91
N ASP A 38 -20.97 20.10 -30.97
CA ASP A 38 -20.04 21.21 -30.73
C ASP A 38 -19.07 21.29 -31.93
N PRO A 39 -18.92 22.44 -32.62
CA PRO A 39 -18.07 22.56 -33.80
C PRO A 39 -16.55 22.61 -33.51
N ARG A 40 -16.06 21.98 -32.43
CA ARG A 40 -14.63 21.86 -32.11
C ARG A 40 -14.14 20.44 -31.82
N THR A 41 -14.79 19.42 -32.38
CA THR A 41 -14.22 18.07 -32.36
C THR A 41 -13.21 17.92 -33.48
N GLU A 42 -11.98 18.41 -33.26
CA GLU A 42 -10.80 17.87 -33.91
C GLU A 42 -10.82 16.34 -33.79
N PRO A 43 -10.50 15.58 -34.84
CA PRO A 43 -10.43 14.13 -34.74
C PRO A 43 -9.39 13.77 -33.68
N VAL A 44 -9.84 13.18 -32.57
CA VAL A 44 -8.95 12.62 -31.55
C VAL A 44 -8.19 11.49 -32.23
N ASN A 45 -6.97 11.76 -32.70
CA ASN A 45 -6.10 10.72 -33.23
C ASN A 45 -5.96 9.64 -32.14
N PRO A 46 -6.32 8.38 -32.43
CA PRO A 46 -6.20 7.33 -31.44
C PRO A 46 -4.71 7.14 -31.11
N ILE A 47 -4.40 6.94 -29.82
CA ILE A 47 -3.02 6.64 -29.41
C ILE A 47 -2.56 5.39 -30.17
N PRO A 48 -1.39 5.36 -30.83
CA PRO A 48 -0.96 4.21 -31.64
C PRO A 48 -0.38 3.09 -30.74
N LEU A 49 -1.22 2.54 -29.87
CA LEU A 49 -0.80 1.61 -28.82
C LEU A 49 -0.16 0.32 -29.36
N LEU A 50 -0.64 -0.20 -30.48
CA LEU A 50 -0.07 -1.41 -31.08
C LEU A 50 1.38 -1.18 -31.54
N GLU A 51 1.64 -0.04 -32.18
CA GLU A 51 2.98 0.33 -32.61
C GLU A 51 3.89 0.63 -31.42
N PHE A 52 3.36 1.34 -30.42
CA PHE A 52 4.04 1.58 -29.14
C PHE A 52 4.51 0.28 -28.49
N GLU A 53 3.63 -0.71 -28.33
CA GLU A 53 3.96 -2.00 -27.70
C GLU A 53 5.05 -2.74 -28.49
N SER A 54 4.94 -2.77 -29.83
CA SER A 54 5.93 -3.37 -30.71
C SER A 54 7.31 -2.71 -30.59
N LEU A 55 7.36 -1.37 -30.56
CA LEU A 55 8.62 -0.63 -30.39
C LEU A 55 9.24 -0.88 -29.02
N LEU A 56 8.44 -0.85 -27.95
CA LEU A 56 8.91 -1.09 -26.59
C LEU A 56 9.45 -2.52 -26.41
N GLN A 57 8.75 -3.52 -26.98
CA GLN A 57 9.20 -4.92 -26.94
C GLN A 57 10.54 -5.14 -27.66
N ARG A 58 10.81 -4.36 -28.72
CA ARG A 58 12.07 -4.38 -29.47
C ARG A 58 13.17 -3.51 -28.82
N GLY A 59 12.92 -2.91 -27.65
CA GLY A 59 13.87 -2.03 -26.97
C GLY A 59 14.05 -0.66 -27.63
N LYS A 60 13.17 -0.27 -28.56
CA LYS A 60 13.23 1.02 -29.28
C LYS A 60 12.54 2.12 -28.47
N THR A 61 13.02 2.35 -27.24
CA THR A 61 12.37 3.22 -26.23
C THR A 61 12.22 4.67 -26.68
N TYR A 62 13.21 5.21 -27.39
CA TYR A 62 13.15 6.57 -27.95
C TYR A 62 12.00 6.73 -28.96
N GLN A 63 11.87 5.78 -29.90
CA GLN A 63 10.80 5.79 -30.91
C GLN A 63 9.44 5.57 -30.25
N ALA A 64 9.35 4.64 -29.31
CA ALA A 64 8.13 4.39 -28.54
C ALA A 64 7.68 5.65 -27.77
N ARG A 65 8.62 6.37 -27.14
CA ARG A 65 8.35 7.62 -26.42
C ARG A 65 7.80 8.70 -27.35
N ALA A 66 8.49 8.97 -28.46
CA ALA A 66 8.11 10.02 -29.40
C ALA A 66 6.68 9.83 -29.93
N LEU A 67 6.25 8.57 -30.07
CA LEU A 67 4.94 8.21 -30.57
C LEU A 67 3.78 8.51 -29.59
N ILE A 68 4.04 8.51 -28.28
CA ILE A 68 3.00 8.72 -27.25
C ILE A 68 3.10 10.06 -26.51
N GLU A 69 4.25 10.73 -26.56
CA GLU A 69 4.51 11.97 -25.82
C GLU A 69 3.50 13.10 -26.11
N PRO A 70 3.07 13.34 -27.37
CA PRO A 70 2.07 14.37 -27.68
C PRO A 70 0.74 14.16 -26.94
N PHE A 71 0.36 12.90 -26.68
CA PHE A 71 -0.89 12.53 -26.02
C PHE A 71 -0.88 12.77 -24.50
N ALA A 72 0.28 13.10 -23.92
CA ALA A 72 0.42 13.42 -22.50
C ALA A 72 0.17 14.92 -22.19
N SER A 73 -0.12 15.74 -23.21
CA SER A 73 -0.43 17.16 -23.12
C SER A 73 -1.64 17.44 -22.20
N PRO A 74 -1.65 18.55 -21.43
CA PRO A 74 -2.82 18.96 -20.64
C PRO A 74 -4.11 19.17 -21.45
N GLU A 75 -4.00 19.43 -22.75
CA GLU A 75 -5.14 19.68 -23.66
C GLU A 75 -5.93 18.40 -23.99
N GLN A 76 -5.33 17.23 -23.76
CA GLN A 76 -5.94 15.94 -24.04
C GLN A 76 -6.90 15.51 -22.92
N ALA A 77 -7.86 14.64 -23.24
CA ALA A 77 -8.75 14.05 -22.25
C ALA A 77 -7.97 13.28 -21.17
N ASN A 78 -8.50 13.21 -19.95
CA ASN A 78 -7.83 12.54 -18.83
C ASN A 78 -7.49 11.07 -19.12
N SER A 79 -8.37 10.34 -19.80
CA SER A 79 -8.12 8.96 -20.23
C SER A 79 -6.92 8.87 -21.18
N THR A 80 -6.90 9.69 -22.24
CA THR A 80 -5.80 9.80 -23.21
C THR A 80 -4.48 10.13 -22.53
N ARG A 81 -4.47 11.15 -21.67
CA ARG A 81 -3.30 11.53 -20.87
C ARG A 81 -2.85 10.41 -19.96
N GLY A 82 -3.79 9.73 -19.31
CA GLY A 82 -3.52 8.60 -18.42
C GLY A 82 -2.80 7.47 -19.14
N ILE A 83 -3.27 7.08 -20.33
CA ILE A 83 -2.66 6.04 -21.16
C ILE A 83 -1.28 6.48 -21.68
N ALA A 84 -1.15 7.72 -22.17
CA ALA A 84 0.13 8.26 -22.60
C ALA A 84 1.16 8.27 -21.46
N ARG A 85 0.75 8.69 -20.25
CA ARG A 85 1.60 8.68 -19.06
C ARG A 85 2.00 7.27 -18.64
N LEU A 86 1.10 6.28 -18.77
CA LEU A 86 1.40 4.87 -18.55
C LEU A 86 2.52 4.40 -19.50
N GLY A 87 2.39 4.70 -20.79
CA GLY A 87 3.41 4.35 -21.79
C GLY A 87 4.76 5.04 -21.51
N LEU A 88 4.77 6.34 -21.21
CA LEU A 88 6.00 7.09 -20.95
C LEU A 88 6.73 6.53 -19.73
N GLY A 89 6.01 6.20 -18.66
CA GLY A 89 6.58 5.59 -17.47
C GLY A 89 7.16 4.19 -17.72
N ARG A 90 6.62 3.44 -18.69
CA ARG A 90 7.20 2.16 -19.14
C ARG A 90 8.48 2.36 -19.97
N CYS A 91 8.54 3.38 -20.82
CA CYS A 91 9.79 3.76 -21.48
C CYS A 91 10.86 4.16 -20.44
N ASP A 92 10.50 4.96 -19.44
CA ASP A 92 11.41 5.34 -18.34
C ASP A 92 11.92 4.10 -17.57
N LEU A 93 11.07 3.11 -17.30
CA LEU A 93 11.50 1.83 -16.69
C LEU A 93 12.52 1.10 -17.56
N ALA A 94 12.27 1.01 -18.87
CA ALA A 94 13.16 0.35 -19.81
C ALA A 94 14.53 1.06 -19.90
N ASP A 95 14.52 2.39 -19.87
CA ASP A 95 15.71 3.24 -19.85
C ASP A 95 16.39 3.31 -18.47
N LYS A 96 15.87 2.60 -17.44
CA LYS A 96 16.32 2.64 -16.04
C LYS A 96 16.25 4.03 -15.38
N ARG A 97 15.38 4.92 -15.88
CA ARG A 97 15.08 6.24 -15.30
C ARG A 97 13.94 6.13 -14.29
N TYR A 98 14.24 5.53 -13.14
CA TYR A 98 13.20 5.13 -12.18
C TYR A 98 12.43 6.29 -11.58
N GLU A 99 13.07 7.45 -11.31
CA GLU A 99 12.38 8.62 -10.74
C GLU A 99 11.39 9.25 -11.75
N ASP A 100 11.79 9.38 -13.01
CA ASP A 100 10.90 9.84 -14.09
C ASP A 100 9.72 8.87 -14.25
N SER A 101 10.00 7.57 -14.19
CA SER A 101 8.98 6.53 -14.25
C SER A 101 7.95 6.66 -13.13
N LEU A 102 8.40 6.85 -11.89
CA LEU A 102 7.51 7.05 -10.73
C LEU A 102 6.59 8.25 -10.94
N LEU A 103 7.11 9.36 -11.48
CA LEU A 103 6.33 10.56 -11.76
C LEU A 103 5.26 10.32 -12.84
N HIS A 104 5.64 9.67 -13.95
CA HIS A 104 4.73 9.37 -15.04
C HIS A 104 3.64 8.39 -14.62
N LEU A 105 4.01 7.31 -13.93
CA LEU A 105 3.06 6.26 -13.55
C LEU A 105 2.13 6.69 -12.40
N ASP A 106 2.57 7.54 -11.48
CA ASP A 106 1.65 8.10 -10.46
C ASP A 106 0.61 9.03 -11.09
N LYS A 107 1.01 9.83 -12.09
CA LYS A 107 0.06 10.62 -12.89
C LYS A 107 -0.93 9.72 -13.64
N ALA A 108 -0.44 8.67 -14.29
CA ALA A 108 -1.29 7.69 -14.99
C ALA A 108 -2.33 7.07 -14.05
N ARG A 109 -1.89 6.60 -12.87
CA ARG A 109 -2.76 6.01 -11.84
C ARG A 109 -3.88 6.95 -11.38
N ARG A 110 -3.61 8.26 -11.28
CA ARG A 110 -4.60 9.27 -10.85
C ARG A 110 -5.59 9.65 -11.95
N LEU A 111 -5.14 9.65 -13.21
CA LEU A 111 -5.95 10.03 -14.35
C LEU A 111 -6.85 8.89 -14.87
N LEU A 112 -6.37 7.65 -14.77
CA LEU A 112 -7.09 6.48 -15.25
C LEU A 112 -8.17 6.03 -14.24
N PRO A 113 -9.38 5.67 -14.70
CA PRO A 113 -10.42 5.12 -13.85
C PRO A 113 -10.02 3.72 -13.32
N PRO A 114 -10.66 3.22 -12.24
CA PRO A 114 -10.47 1.85 -11.79
C PRO A 114 -10.72 0.85 -12.93
N GLY A 115 -9.72 0.01 -13.20
CA GLY A 115 -9.78 -0.92 -14.32
C GLY A 115 -8.39 -1.43 -14.73
N PRO A 116 -8.30 -2.15 -15.88
CA PRO A 116 -7.08 -2.83 -16.32
C PRO A 116 -5.88 -1.89 -16.48
N ASP A 117 -6.06 -0.70 -17.07
CA ASP A 117 -4.95 0.22 -17.29
C ASP A 117 -4.46 0.89 -16.00
N GLN A 118 -5.37 1.20 -15.07
CA GLN A 118 -4.96 1.67 -13.74
C GLN A 118 -4.22 0.55 -12.98
N ALA A 119 -4.62 -0.72 -13.14
CA ALA A 119 -3.90 -1.85 -12.56
C ALA A 119 -2.50 -2.01 -13.18
N ARG A 120 -2.35 -1.86 -14.50
CA ARG A 120 -1.04 -1.83 -15.18
C ARG A 120 -0.15 -0.68 -14.68
N ALA A 121 -0.72 0.52 -14.52
CA ALA A 121 0.03 1.66 -13.96
C ALA A 121 0.53 1.35 -12.54
N ARG A 122 -0.31 0.72 -11.69
CA ARG A 122 0.11 0.28 -10.36
C ARG A 122 1.18 -0.81 -10.43
N PHE A 123 1.07 -1.77 -11.33
CA PHE A 123 2.09 -2.80 -11.49
C PHE A 123 3.47 -2.20 -11.78
N HIS A 124 3.55 -1.32 -12.78
CA HIS A 124 4.80 -0.66 -13.13
C HIS A 124 5.31 0.28 -12.03
N LEU A 125 4.43 0.95 -11.26
CA LEU A 125 4.84 1.68 -10.04
C LEU A 125 5.49 0.73 -9.04
N GLY A 126 4.91 -0.45 -8.86
CA GLY A 126 5.46 -1.52 -8.04
C GLY A 126 6.89 -1.86 -8.44
N VAL A 127 7.12 -2.12 -9.73
CA VAL A 127 8.45 -2.40 -10.29
C VAL A 127 9.41 -1.23 -10.06
N ALA A 128 9.00 0.00 -10.35
CA ALA A 128 9.83 1.19 -10.17
C ALA A 128 10.25 1.38 -8.70
N TYR A 129 9.31 1.23 -7.77
CA TYR A 129 9.59 1.35 -6.33
C TYR A 129 10.51 0.24 -5.82
N LEU A 130 10.42 -0.99 -6.35
CA LEU A 130 11.39 -2.05 -6.00
C LEU A 130 12.79 -1.66 -6.47
N ARG A 131 12.92 -1.07 -7.66
CA ARG A 131 14.20 -0.61 -8.21
C ARG A 131 14.80 0.56 -7.43
N THR A 132 13.98 1.44 -6.88
CA THR A 132 14.42 2.53 -5.98
C THR A 132 14.47 2.12 -4.50
N LYS A 133 14.39 0.81 -4.20
CA LYS A 133 14.46 0.24 -2.84
C LYS A 133 13.36 0.74 -1.88
N SER A 134 12.28 1.31 -2.42
CA SER A 134 11.07 1.67 -1.68
C SER A 134 10.12 0.48 -1.55
N VAL A 135 10.58 -0.55 -0.84
CA VAL A 135 9.96 -1.89 -0.81
C VAL A 135 8.49 -1.86 -0.41
N MET A 136 8.10 -1.03 0.55
CA MET A 136 6.72 -1.01 1.01
C MET A 136 5.75 -0.36 0.02
N SER A 137 6.16 0.76 -0.58
CA SER A 137 5.40 1.38 -1.68
C SER A 137 5.23 0.40 -2.84
N ALA A 138 6.29 -0.35 -3.15
CA ALA A 138 6.21 -1.39 -4.16
C ALA A 138 5.15 -2.44 -3.85
N LEU A 139 5.19 -3.06 -2.66
CA LEU A 139 4.21 -4.08 -2.26
C LEU A 139 2.77 -3.55 -2.36
N ASN A 140 2.51 -2.34 -1.85
CA ASN A 140 1.19 -1.71 -1.92
C ASN A 140 0.69 -1.58 -3.36
N HIS A 141 1.55 -1.14 -4.27
CA HIS A 141 1.21 -0.98 -5.67
C HIS A 141 1.03 -2.33 -6.39
N LEU A 142 1.89 -3.31 -6.14
CA LEU A 142 1.78 -4.65 -6.72
C LEU A 142 0.52 -5.38 -6.26
N GLU A 143 0.15 -5.27 -4.98
CA GLU A 143 -1.05 -5.89 -4.44
C GLU A 143 -2.32 -5.26 -5.00
N ALA A 144 -2.33 -3.93 -5.16
CA ALA A 144 -3.44 -3.24 -5.80
C ALA A 144 -3.52 -3.53 -7.31
N ALA A 145 -2.39 -3.79 -7.98
CA ALA A 145 -2.37 -4.29 -9.35
C ALA A 145 -2.92 -5.72 -9.45
N PHE A 146 -2.55 -6.60 -8.51
CA PHE A 146 -3.07 -7.97 -8.41
C PHE A 146 -4.59 -7.99 -8.23
N ALA A 147 -5.12 -7.14 -7.34
CA ALA A 147 -6.54 -7.05 -7.07
C ALA A 147 -7.35 -6.43 -8.23
N GLY A 148 -6.81 -5.41 -8.88
CA GLY A 148 -7.50 -4.66 -9.94
C GLY A 148 -7.29 -5.18 -11.36
N GLY A 149 -6.31 -6.07 -11.59
CA GLY A 149 -6.05 -6.62 -12.92
C GLY A 149 -7.12 -7.61 -13.34
N SER A 150 -7.62 -7.52 -14.57
CA SER A 150 -8.38 -8.60 -15.21
C SER A 150 -7.46 -9.57 -15.97
N ASP A 151 -6.27 -9.11 -16.32
CA ASP A 151 -5.24 -9.86 -17.05
C ASP A 151 -4.53 -10.87 -16.13
N ILE A 152 -4.57 -12.14 -16.54
CA ILE A 152 -3.97 -13.27 -15.81
C ILE A 152 -2.46 -13.10 -15.72
N ASP A 153 -1.78 -12.63 -16.77
CA ASP A 153 -0.32 -12.47 -16.75
C ASP A 153 0.09 -11.35 -15.78
N LEU A 154 -0.64 -10.24 -15.78
CA LEU A 154 -0.42 -9.14 -14.83
C LEU A 154 -0.58 -9.61 -13.38
N LYS A 155 -1.58 -10.44 -13.10
CA LYS A 155 -1.77 -11.05 -11.77
C LYS A 155 -0.61 -11.95 -11.40
N LYS A 156 -0.20 -12.87 -12.29
CA LYS A 156 0.93 -13.78 -12.05
C LYS A 156 2.22 -13.03 -11.77
N ARG A 157 2.55 -12.00 -12.57
CA ARG A 157 3.71 -11.13 -12.36
C ARG A 157 3.65 -10.36 -11.05
N SER A 158 2.48 -9.79 -10.73
CA SER A 158 2.27 -9.07 -9.48
C SER A 158 2.47 -10.00 -8.28
N ALA A 159 1.86 -11.18 -8.30
CA ALA A 159 2.01 -12.20 -7.26
C ALA A 159 3.47 -12.65 -7.13
N TYR A 160 4.16 -12.93 -8.23
CA TYR A 160 5.58 -13.31 -8.23
C TYR A 160 6.44 -12.25 -7.52
N LEU A 161 6.29 -10.97 -7.89
CA LEU A 161 7.04 -9.88 -7.27
C LEU A 161 6.69 -9.71 -5.78
N ILE A 162 5.43 -9.87 -5.38
CA ILE A 162 5.00 -9.83 -3.97
C ILE A 162 5.65 -10.95 -3.18
N VAL A 163 5.54 -12.19 -3.66
CA VAL A 163 6.09 -13.39 -2.99
C VAL A 163 7.59 -13.22 -2.79
N ARG A 164 8.33 -12.94 -3.87
CA ARG A 164 9.79 -12.75 -3.79
C ARG A 164 10.16 -11.63 -2.84
N THR A 165 9.48 -10.49 -2.90
CA THR A 165 9.75 -9.36 -2.01
C THR A 165 9.51 -9.72 -0.54
N GLN A 166 8.40 -10.39 -0.24
CA GLN A 166 8.06 -10.80 1.14
C GLN A 166 9.04 -11.86 1.67
N GLU A 167 9.47 -12.81 0.83
CA GLU A 167 10.51 -13.80 1.17
C GLU A 167 11.85 -13.13 1.50
N GLU A 168 12.29 -12.18 0.69
CA GLU A 168 13.52 -11.38 0.95
C GLU A 168 13.43 -10.56 2.25
N LEU A 169 12.22 -10.16 2.65
CA LEU A 169 11.97 -9.45 3.92
C LEU A 169 11.85 -10.37 5.15
N GLY A 170 11.78 -11.69 4.95
CA GLY A 170 11.43 -12.67 5.98
C GLY A 170 9.98 -12.56 6.46
N ASP A 171 9.11 -11.94 5.66
CA ASP A 171 7.71 -11.70 6.00
C ASP A 171 6.81 -12.88 5.56
N PRO A 172 5.72 -13.18 6.29
CA PRO A 172 4.83 -14.28 5.95
C PRO A 172 4.03 -14.00 4.67
N VAL A 173 4.27 -14.81 3.64
CA VAL A 173 3.58 -14.74 2.35
C VAL A 173 2.18 -15.35 2.42
N SER A 174 1.19 -14.70 1.80
CA SER A 174 -0.17 -15.23 1.67
C SER A 174 -0.24 -16.42 0.70
N THR A 175 -1.01 -17.47 1.03
CA THR A 175 -1.26 -18.62 0.14
C THR A 175 -1.81 -18.16 -1.22
N LEU A 176 -2.69 -17.14 -1.22
CA LEU A 176 -3.23 -16.53 -2.44
C LEU A 176 -2.13 -16.11 -3.43
N TYR A 177 -1.06 -15.47 -2.95
CA TYR A 177 0.02 -15.03 -3.84
C TYR A 177 0.92 -16.20 -4.25
N ARG A 178 1.17 -17.16 -3.35
CA ARG A 178 1.95 -18.37 -3.66
C ARG A 178 1.29 -19.19 -4.76
N GLU A 179 -0.01 -19.43 -4.66
CA GLU A 179 -0.79 -20.16 -5.67
C GLU A 179 -0.82 -19.40 -6.99
N ALA A 180 -1.08 -18.09 -6.94
CA ALA A 180 -1.15 -17.28 -8.14
C ALA A 180 0.21 -17.17 -8.88
N SER A 181 1.34 -17.24 -8.18
CA SER A 181 2.68 -17.22 -8.80
C SER A 181 3.29 -18.61 -9.01
N ALA A 182 2.57 -19.69 -8.72
CA ALA A 182 3.12 -21.04 -8.77
C ALA A 182 3.66 -21.38 -10.17
N GLY A 183 4.87 -21.94 -10.22
CA GLY A 183 5.52 -22.35 -11.48
C GLY A 183 5.94 -21.19 -12.41
N THR A 184 5.90 -19.94 -11.94
CA THR A 184 6.29 -18.77 -12.74
C THR A 184 7.70 -18.27 -12.38
N TYR A 185 8.45 -17.85 -13.39
CA TYR A 185 9.75 -17.20 -13.24
C TYR A 185 9.90 -16.13 -14.32
N TYR A 186 10.35 -14.95 -13.92
CA TYR A 186 10.49 -13.77 -14.78
C TYR A 186 11.90 -13.22 -14.65
N SER A 187 12.75 -13.52 -15.62
CA SER A 187 14.19 -13.20 -15.61
C SER A 187 14.44 -11.69 -15.62
N GLU A 188 13.55 -10.90 -16.21
CA GLU A 188 13.61 -9.43 -16.23
C GLU A 188 13.55 -8.78 -14.84
N TYR A 189 13.01 -9.50 -13.84
CA TYR A 189 12.91 -9.03 -12.45
C TYR A 189 14.03 -9.56 -11.55
N SER A 190 14.83 -10.52 -12.01
CA SER A 190 15.88 -11.18 -11.21
C SER A 190 16.85 -10.19 -10.56
N GLY A 191 17.25 -9.14 -11.30
CA GLY A 191 18.16 -8.10 -10.83
C GLY A 191 17.59 -7.11 -9.80
N ILE A 192 16.32 -7.24 -9.38
CA ILE A 192 15.72 -6.34 -8.38
C ILE A 192 16.36 -6.53 -6.99
N TRP A 193 16.58 -7.79 -6.63
CA TRP A 193 17.06 -8.20 -5.30
C TRP A 193 18.54 -8.57 -5.27
N SER A 194 19.23 -8.54 -6.42
CA SER A 194 20.69 -8.67 -6.45
C SER A 194 21.32 -7.59 -5.57
N GLN A 195 22.01 -8.01 -4.52
CA GLN A 195 22.85 -7.14 -3.72
C GLN A 195 24.07 -6.75 -4.55
N PRO A 196 24.57 -5.50 -4.51
CA PRO A 196 25.96 -5.27 -4.87
C PRO A 196 26.83 -6.16 -3.97
N ALA A 197 27.84 -6.81 -4.55
CA ALA A 197 28.77 -7.63 -3.79
C ALA A 197 29.31 -6.82 -2.60
N PRO A 198 29.34 -7.38 -1.38
CA PRO A 198 29.94 -6.68 -0.26
C PRO A 198 31.41 -6.41 -0.59
N VAL A 199 31.84 -5.15 -0.52
CA VAL A 199 33.25 -4.82 -0.40
C VAL A 199 33.69 -5.37 0.95
N VAL A 200 34.34 -6.53 0.94
CA VAL A 200 34.93 -7.13 2.15
C VAL A 200 36.14 -6.28 2.53
N ALA A 201 35.92 -5.26 3.36
CA ALA A 201 36.98 -4.71 4.19
C ALA A 201 37.10 -5.63 5.41
N GLN A 202 38.18 -6.40 5.48
CA GLN A 202 38.52 -7.16 6.69
C GLN A 202 38.77 -6.17 7.84
N PRO A 203 38.17 -6.36 9.03
CA PRO A 203 38.55 -5.56 10.19
C PRO A 203 39.98 -5.92 10.63
N PRO A 204 40.77 -4.97 11.17
CA PRO A 204 42.06 -5.28 11.75
C PRO A 204 41.87 -6.21 12.96
N ILE A 205 42.67 -7.26 13.03
CA ILE A 205 42.76 -8.13 14.20
C ILE A 205 43.49 -7.34 15.29
N GLU A 206 42.74 -6.84 16.26
CA GLU A 206 43.28 -6.17 17.43
C GLU A 206 43.64 -7.24 18.49
N THR A 207 44.91 -7.63 18.54
CA THR A 207 45.45 -8.52 19.59
C THR A 207 45.98 -7.70 20.75
N THR A 208 45.13 -7.35 21.72
CA THR A 208 45.58 -7.05 23.09
C THR A 208 44.57 -7.60 24.11
N PRO A 209 45.03 -8.35 25.14
CA PRO A 209 44.16 -8.77 26.24
C PRO A 209 43.76 -7.56 27.09
N ARG A 210 42.45 -7.31 27.22
CA ARG A 210 41.91 -6.26 28.09
C ARG A 210 41.60 -6.86 29.46
N GLU A 211 42.19 -6.28 30.49
CA GLU A 211 42.01 -6.65 31.89
C GLU A 211 40.55 -6.47 32.34
N ILE A 212 39.98 -7.53 32.92
CA ILE A 212 38.58 -7.59 33.34
C ILE A 212 38.47 -7.01 34.74
N THR A 213 37.94 -5.80 34.86
CA THR A 213 37.39 -5.31 36.13
C THR A 213 35.91 -5.70 36.21
N PRO A 214 35.41 -6.19 37.35
CA PRO A 214 34.00 -6.56 37.49
C PRO A 214 33.13 -5.29 37.46
N LYS A 215 32.24 -5.22 36.47
CA LYS A 215 31.26 -4.13 36.33
C LYS A 215 30.05 -4.38 37.24
N PRO A 216 29.54 -3.37 37.95
CA PRO A 216 28.42 -3.55 38.87
C PRO A 216 27.15 -4.02 38.15
N GLU A 217 26.50 -5.00 38.75
CA GLU A 217 25.27 -5.63 38.27
C GLU A 217 24.11 -4.60 38.33
N VAL A 218 23.71 -4.07 37.18
CA VAL A 218 22.54 -3.18 37.08
C VAL A 218 21.29 -4.04 37.10
N ARG A 219 20.64 -4.11 38.26
CA ARG A 219 19.35 -4.78 38.47
C ARG A 219 18.31 -4.21 37.49
N ARG A 220 17.85 -5.03 36.54
CA ARG A 220 16.82 -4.69 35.54
C ARG A 220 15.48 -4.42 36.25
N LEU A 221 15.02 -3.17 36.23
CA LEU A 221 13.63 -2.87 36.56
C LEU A 221 12.76 -3.24 35.35
N ALA A 222 11.79 -4.15 35.55
CA ALA A 222 10.76 -4.41 34.56
C ALA A 222 10.07 -3.09 34.20
N PRO A 223 9.75 -2.82 32.92
CA PRO A 223 8.99 -1.63 32.56
C PRO A 223 7.69 -1.59 33.36
N PRO A 224 7.27 -0.41 33.86
CA PRO A 224 6.05 -0.30 34.65
C PRO A 224 4.86 -0.86 33.87
N PRO A 225 3.91 -1.54 34.54
CA PRO A 225 2.79 -2.18 33.86
C PRO A 225 2.02 -1.15 33.03
N LEU A 226 1.87 -1.44 31.73
CA LEU A 226 1.09 -0.60 30.82
C LEU A 226 -0.38 -0.59 31.24
N ARG A 227 -0.87 0.56 31.68
CA ARG A 227 -2.30 0.75 31.96
C ARG A 227 -3.05 0.99 30.66
N LEU A 228 -3.59 -0.09 30.08
CA LEU A 228 -4.48 -0.06 28.93
C LEU A 228 -5.92 0.18 29.38
N LEU A 229 -6.53 1.27 28.94
CA LEU A 229 -7.93 1.58 29.18
C LEU A 229 -8.80 0.85 28.17
N LYS A 230 -9.60 -0.10 28.65
CA LYS A 230 -10.41 -1.01 27.86
C LYS A 230 -11.60 -0.31 27.20
N ARG A 231 -12.16 -0.95 26.18
CA ARG A 231 -13.32 -0.46 25.43
C ARG A 231 -14.52 -0.04 26.29
N GLN A 232 -14.78 -0.78 27.37
CA GLN A 232 -15.86 -0.47 28.31
C GLN A 232 -15.64 0.89 28.99
N GLN A 233 -14.39 1.31 29.21
CA GLN A 233 -14.07 2.54 29.95
C GLN A 233 -14.33 3.82 29.15
N TRP A 234 -14.51 3.70 27.83
CA TRP A 234 -14.92 4.82 26.97
C TRP A 234 -16.29 4.59 26.30
N ASN A 235 -17.04 3.56 26.75
CA ASN A 235 -18.35 3.18 26.21
C ASN A 235 -18.32 2.95 24.69
N ALA A 236 -17.35 2.16 24.23
CA ALA A 236 -17.23 1.81 22.82
C ALA A 236 -18.47 1.10 22.29
N GLN A 237 -18.92 1.48 21.09
CA GLN A 237 -19.92 0.71 20.34
C GLN A 237 -19.37 -0.68 19.99
N PRO A 238 -20.23 -1.69 19.78
CA PRO A 238 -19.79 -3.00 19.32
C PRO A 238 -19.09 -2.91 17.97
N VAL A 239 -18.18 -3.86 17.72
CA VAL A 239 -17.55 -4.03 16.40
C VAL A 239 -18.61 -4.56 15.43
N ARG A 240 -18.75 -3.95 14.25
CA ARG A 240 -19.57 -4.51 13.16
C ARG A 240 -18.80 -5.66 12.52
N THR A 241 -19.13 -6.87 12.93
CA THR A 241 -18.38 -8.10 12.58
C THR A 241 -18.39 -8.40 11.09
N SER A 242 -19.40 -7.94 10.34
CA SER A 242 -19.48 -8.06 8.87
C SER A 242 -18.44 -7.23 8.13
N SER A 243 -17.81 -6.24 8.79
CA SER A 243 -16.90 -5.26 8.18
C SER A 243 -15.49 -5.32 8.78
N VAL A 244 -15.09 -6.49 9.31
CA VAL A 244 -13.75 -6.75 9.84
C VAL A 244 -13.24 -8.13 9.41
N ASN A 245 -11.93 -8.24 9.24
CA ASN A 245 -11.24 -9.52 9.06
C ASN A 245 -10.57 -9.95 10.37
N PRO A 246 -10.34 -11.26 10.58
CA PRO A 246 -9.50 -11.75 11.66
C PRO A 246 -8.05 -11.21 11.56
N MET A 247 -7.43 -10.94 12.70
CA MET A 247 -6.03 -10.54 12.78
C MET A 247 -5.12 -11.76 12.58
N SER A 248 -4.21 -11.71 11.62
CA SER A 248 -3.10 -12.67 11.52
C SER A 248 -2.06 -12.42 12.61
N ARG A 249 -1.14 -13.37 12.85
CA ARG A 249 -0.03 -13.17 13.81
C ARG A 249 0.64 -11.81 13.56
N PRO A 250 0.70 -10.92 14.57
CA PRO A 250 1.34 -9.62 14.41
C PRO A 250 2.83 -9.77 14.10
N PHE A 251 3.30 -9.03 13.10
CA PHE A 251 4.72 -9.00 12.69
C PHE A 251 5.24 -7.58 12.44
N ARG A 252 4.37 -6.57 12.58
CA ARG A 252 4.68 -5.16 12.30
C ARG A 252 3.84 -4.22 13.14
N ILE A 253 4.37 -3.03 13.41
CA ILE A 253 3.65 -1.94 14.10
C ILE A 253 3.70 -0.69 13.21
N THR A 254 2.58 0.02 13.10
CA THR A 254 2.53 1.33 12.41
C THR A 254 2.00 2.40 13.33
N VAL A 255 2.77 3.47 13.47
CA VAL A 255 2.44 4.64 14.29
C VAL A 255 1.85 5.74 13.40
N HIS A 256 0.76 6.32 13.89
CA HIS A 256 -0.04 7.35 13.25
C HIS A 256 -0.19 8.56 14.18
N HIS A 257 -0.59 9.67 13.58
CA HIS A 257 -1.33 10.72 14.29
C HIS A 257 -2.79 10.69 13.84
N THR A 258 -3.69 11.35 14.56
CA THR A 258 -5.07 11.50 14.11
C THR A 258 -5.25 12.68 13.14
N ALA A 259 -4.24 13.54 13.01
CA ALA A 259 -4.24 14.72 12.15
C ALA A 259 -5.37 15.71 12.48
N ASP A 260 -5.75 15.79 13.77
CA ASP A 260 -6.93 16.53 14.21
C ASP A 260 -6.99 17.97 13.69
N GLN A 261 -8.21 18.37 13.33
CA GLN A 261 -8.57 19.78 13.20
C GLN A 261 -8.70 20.41 14.59
N GLU A 262 -8.52 21.74 14.68
CA GLU A 262 -8.51 22.46 15.95
C GLU A 262 -9.78 22.25 16.78
N SER A 263 -10.94 22.16 16.13
CA SER A 263 -12.25 21.89 16.77
C SER A 263 -12.33 20.55 17.50
N LEU A 264 -11.62 19.52 17.01
CA LEU A 264 -11.57 18.20 17.65
C LEU A 264 -10.44 18.12 18.71
N SER A 265 -9.45 19.00 18.61
CA SER A 265 -8.31 19.04 19.51
C SER A 265 -8.67 19.53 20.93
N SER A 266 -9.73 20.35 21.08
CA SER A 266 -10.24 20.80 22.38
C SER A 266 -11.02 19.70 23.09
N ILE A 267 -11.81 18.92 22.35
CA ILE A 267 -12.56 17.77 22.86
C ILE A 267 -11.60 16.68 23.33
N SER A 268 -10.57 16.35 22.54
CA SER A 268 -9.59 15.33 22.96
C SER A 268 -8.79 15.70 24.21
N GLN A 269 -8.64 16.99 24.50
CA GLN A 269 -7.97 17.49 25.69
C GLN A 269 -8.88 17.46 26.93
N SER A 270 -10.16 17.77 26.75
CA SER A 270 -11.14 17.84 27.85
C SER A 270 -11.70 16.46 28.22
N ASP A 271 -12.14 15.67 27.25
CA ASP A 271 -12.57 14.28 27.44
C ASP A 271 -12.13 13.37 26.27
N PRO A 272 -11.00 12.66 26.41
CA PRO A 272 -10.57 11.69 25.40
C PRO A 272 -11.61 10.62 25.08
N ARG A 273 -12.51 10.26 26.00
CA ARG A 273 -13.54 9.24 25.76
C ARG A 273 -14.55 9.74 24.73
N GLU A 274 -14.97 11.00 24.84
CA GLU A 274 -15.90 11.58 23.87
C GLU A 274 -15.25 11.72 22.49
N TYR A 275 -13.98 12.11 22.46
CA TYR A 275 -13.20 12.11 21.22
C TYR A 275 -13.15 10.72 20.57
N LEU A 276 -12.89 9.65 21.34
CA LEU A 276 -12.88 8.27 20.83
C LEU A 276 -14.23 7.86 20.25
N LYS A 277 -15.35 8.23 20.89
CA LYS A 277 -16.70 7.96 20.36
C LYS A 277 -16.98 8.71 19.07
N ILE A 278 -16.58 9.98 18.96
CA ILE A 278 -16.71 10.76 17.72
C ILE A 278 -15.92 10.08 16.60
N LEU A 279 -14.67 9.71 16.88
CA LEU A 279 -13.82 9.03 15.91
C LEU A 279 -14.39 7.66 15.50
N GLN A 280 -14.90 6.88 16.45
CA GLN A 280 -15.54 5.59 16.17
C GLN A 280 -16.79 5.76 15.30
N ARG A 281 -17.65 6.73 15.61
CA ARG A 281 -18.83 7.06 14.80
C ARG A 281 -18.45 7.45 13.39
N HIS A 282 -17.42 8.28 13.22
CA HIS A 282 -16.92 8.65 11.89
C HIS A 282 -16.42 7.42 11.12
N CYS A 283 -15.59 6.57 11.73
CA CYS A 283 -15.12 5.35 11.09
C CYS A 283 -16.27 4.42 10.66
N GLN A 284 -17.29 4.25 11.51
CA GLN A 284 -18.39 3.32 11.23
C GLN A 284 -19.43 3.89 10.27
N ASN A 285 -19.78 5.16 10.38
CA ASN A 285 -20.90 5.74 9.65
C ASN A 285 -20.49 6.46 8.36
N ASN A 286 -19.25 6.93 8.28
CA ASN A 286 -18.78 7.71 7.12
C ASN A 286 -17.77 6.94 6.27
N LEU A 287 -17.06 5.97 6.85
CA LEU A 287 -16.04 5.17 6.15
C LEU A 287 -16.42 3.69 6.01
N ASP A 288 -17.59 3.28 6.53
CA ASP A 288 -18.10 1.90 6.54
C ASP A 288 -17.15 0.87 7.17
N TRP A 289 -16.29 1.30 8.10
CA TRP A 289 -15.40 0.40 8.82
C TRP A 289 -16.14 -0.31 9.94
N GLY A 290 -15.69 -1.52 10.30
CA GLY A 290 -16.31 -2.25 11.40
C GLY A 290 -16.09 -1.62 12.78
N ASP A 291 -15.07 -0.78 12.93
CA ASP A 291 -14.71 -0.08 14.17
C ASP A 291 -13.65 1.00 13.87
N LEU A 292 -13.11 1.65 14.91
CA LEU A 292 -11.86 2.44 14.82
C LEU A 292 -10.80 1.74 13.96
N GLY A 293 -10.04 2.52 13.17
CA GLY A 293 -8.99 1.96 12.31
C GLY A 293 -7.79 1.40 13.08
N TYR A 294 -7.53 1.92 14.29
CA TYR A 294 -6.34 1.64 15.10
C TYR A 294 -6.65 0.69 16.26
N HIS A 295 -5.67 -0.10 16.69
CA HIS A 295 -5.80 -0.99 17.85
C HIS A 295 -5.56 -0.24 19.17
N PHE A 296 -4.69 0.77 19.14
CA PHE A 296 -4.38 1.59 20.32
C PHE A 296 -4.41 3.08 19.96
N LEU A 297 -4.94 3.89 20.88
CA LEU A 297 -4.87 5.34 20.78
C LEU A 297 -4.22 5.94 22.04
N ILE A 298 -3.42 6.99 21.89
CA ILE A 298 -2.72 7.64 23.00
C ILE A 298 -3.17 9.10 23.09
N SER A 299 -3.92 9.44 24.13
CA SER A 299 -4.37 10.81 24.39
C SER A 299 -3.22 11.72 24.85
N LYS A 300 -3.43 13.04 24.80
CA LYS A 300 -2.40 14.05 25.10
C LYS A 300 -1.78 13.91 26.50
N ASP A 301 -2.56 13.40 27.46
CA ASP A 301 -2.13 13.09 28.83
C ASP A 301 -1.39 11.75 28.97
N GLY A 302 -1.16 11.03 27.88
CA GLY A 302 -0.43 9.77 27.84
C GLY A 302 -1.27 8.53 28.17
N ARG A 303 -2.58 8.65 28.42
CA ARG A 303 -3.44 7.45 28.60
C ARG A 303 -3.50 6.65 27.29
N ILE A 304 -3.36 5.33 27.41
CA ILE A 304 -3.46 4.38 26.28
C ILE A 304 -4.85 3.77 26.29
N TRP A 305 -5.55 3.90 25.18
CA TRP A 305 -6.92 3.44 25.00
C TRP A 305 -6.97 2.28 24.01
N GLU A 306 -7.72 1.25 24.36
CA GLU A 306 -8.04 0.13 23.48
C GLU A 306 -9.03 0.61 22.40
N GLY A 307 -8.56 0.62 21.15
CA GLY A 307 -9.37 0.85 19.96
C GLY A 307 -9.95 -0.47 19.46
N ARG A 308 -9.69 -0.79 18.19
CA ARG A 308 -10.13 -2.06 17.59
C ARG A 308 -9.52 -3.25 18.33
N PRO A 309 -10.32 -4.25 18.74
CA PRO A 309 -9.81 -5.45 19.41
C PRO A 309 -8.74 -6.17 18.60
N MET A 310 -7.66 -6.61 19.26
CA MET A 310 -6.51 -7.29 18.63
C MET A 310 -6.85 -8.60 17.88
N LYS A 311 -8.05 -9.18 18.09
CA LYS A 311 -8.52 -10.33 17.31
C LYS A 311 -8.95 -9.97 15.88
N TYR A 312 -9.12 -8.68 15.59
CA TYR A 312 -9.50 -8.18 14.28
C TYR A 312 -8.39 -7.34 13.67
N GLN A 313 -8.24 -7.49 12.36
CA GLN A 313 -7.33 -6.69 11.55
C GLN A 313 -7.72 -5.20 11.60
N GLY A 314 -6.73 -4.32 11.68
CA GLY A 314 -6.89 -2.86 11.63
C GLY A 314 -7.40 -2.34 10.28
N ALA A 315 -7.74 -1.05 10.24
CA ALA A 315 -8.08 -0.31 9.02
C ALA A 315 -7.32 1.03 8.99
N HIS A 316 -6.00 1.01 9.13
CA HIS A 316 -5.19 2.22 9.35
C HIS A 316 -4.10 2.44 8.31
N ALA A 317 -3.69 1.42 7.57
CA ALA A 317 -2.57 1.50 6.61
C ALA A 317 -3.03 1.60 5.14
N GLY A 318 -4.31 1.93 4.91
CA GLY A 318 -4.83 2.31 3.60
C GLY A 318 -5.23 1.17 2.65
N ASN A 319 -4.88 -0.08 2.93
CA ASN A 319 -5.42 -1.25 2.22
C ASN A 319 -5.39 -2.50 3.13
N PRO A 320 -6.15 -3.57 2.80
CA PRO A 320 -6.19 -4.79 3.61
C PRO A 320 -4.82 -5.43 3.83
N THR A 321 -3.93 -5.46 2.84
CA THR A 321 -2.65 -6.16 3.00
C THR A 321 -1.67 -5.43 3.90
N LEU A 322 -1.59 -4.10 3.81
CA LEU A 322 -0.77 -3.29 4.73
C LEU A 322 -1.32 -3.35 6.16
N ASN A 323 -2.61 -3.63 6.35
CA ASN A 323 -3.18 -3.87 7.67
C ASN A 323 -2.91 -5.30 8.18
N ARG A 324 -2.50 -6.26 7.33
CA ARG A 324 -2.32 -7.68 7.72
C ARG A 324 -1.16 -7.80 8.70
N GLY A 325 -1.44 -8.39 9.86
CA GLY A 325 -0.46 -8.57 10.95
C GLY A 325 0.18 -7.25 11.42
N ASN A 326 -0.48 -6.12 11.17
CA ASN A 326 0.04 -4.79 11.45
C ASN A 326 -0.73 -4.14 12.59
N ILE A 327 -0.05 -3.83 13.69
CA ILE A 327 -0.64 -3.18 14.84
C ILE A 327 -0.61 -1.66 14.63
N GLY A 328 -1.77 -1.05 14.36
CA GLY A 328 -1.92 0.40 14.34
C GLY A 328 -1.99 1.04 15.72
N ILE A 329 -1.12 2.01 15.97
CA ILE A 329 -1.15 2.92 17.13
C ILE A 329 -1.36 4.34 16.60
N ALA A 330 -2.32 5.10 17.14
CA ALA A 330 -2.49 6.52 16.82
C ALA A 330 -2.28 7.41 18.05
N LEU A 331 -1.41 8.41 17.93
CA LEU A 331 -1.34 9.48 18.91
C LEU A 331 -2.37 10.56 18.53
N ILE A 332 -3.21 10.94 19.49
CA ILE A 332 -4.25 11.95 19.27
C ILE A 332 -3.58 13.32 19.16
N GLY A 333 -3.76 13.99 18.02
CA GLY A 333 -3.22 15.30 17.70
C GLY A 333 -2.72 15.43 16.26
N ASN A 334 -2.23 16.64 15.94
CA ASN A 334 -1.64 16.97 14.64
C ASN A 334 -0.15 17.31 14.80
N PHE A 335 0.70 16.31 14.54
CA PHE A 335 2.16 16.43 14.68
C PHE A 335 2.90 16.86 13.41
N ASP A 336 2.17 17.31 12.39
CA ASP A 336 2.77 18.24 11.44
C ASP A 336 2.89 19.62 12.05
N ARG A 337 1.94 20.05 12.88
CA ARG A 337 1.94 21.40 13.47
C ARG A 337 2.70 21.46 14.80
N THR A 338 2.48 20.49 15.68
CA THR A 338 2.97 20.53 17.07
C THR A 338 3.81 19.31 17.43
N LYS A 339 4.59 19.39 18.51
CA LYS A 339 5.28 18.20 19.05
C LYS A 339 4.32 17.37 19.91
N PRO A 340 4.40 16.03 19.90
CA PRO A 340 3.74 15.18 20.89
C PRO A 340 4.12 15.56 22.32
N SER A 341 3.20 15.39 23.27
CA SER A 341 3.53 15.64 24.67
C SER A 341 4.54 14.61 25.20
N THR A 342 5.31 14.98 26.23
CA THR A 342 6.23 14.04 26.90
C THR A 342 5.51 12.80 27.42
N ALA A 343 4.26 12.95 27.89
CA ALA A 343 3.44 11.83 28.33
C ALA A 343 3.08 10.88 27.17
N GLN A 344 2.71 11.42 26.00
CA GLN A 344 2.46 10.63 24.80
C GLN A 344 3.72 9.87 24.35
N VAL A 345 4.88 10.53 24.32
CA VAL A 345 6.14 9.91 23.91
C VAL A 345 6.52 8.77 24.86
N ARG A 346 6.41 8.97 26.17
CA ARG A 346 6.68 7.94 27.18
C ARG A 346 5.75 6.73 27.03
N SER A 347 4.45 6.98 26.87
CA SER A 347 3.47 5.90 26.68
C SER A 347 3.68 5.16 25.37
N LEU A 348 4.02 5.87 24.29
CA LEU A 348 4.36 5.24 23.00
C LEU A 348 5.60 4.35 23.15
N GLN A 349 6.67 4.83 23.78
CA GLN A 349 7.89 4.05 24.00
C GLN A 349 7.59 2.76 24.76
N ASN A 350 6.87 2.85 25.88
CA ASN A 350 6.54 1.67 26.68
C ASN A 350 5.63 0.70 25.91
N LEU A 351 4.64 1.22 25.17
CA LEU A 351 3.74 0.41 24.36
C LEU A 351 4.48 -0.32 23.23
N LEU A 352 5.38 0.36 22.52
CA LEU A 352 6.20 -0.26 21.48
C LEU A 352 7.07 -1.38 22.04
N ALA A 353 7.76 -1.15 23.17
CA ALA A 353 8.57 -2.17 23.83
C ALA A 353 7.74 -3.42 24.18
N SER A 354 6.61 -3.23 24.88
CA SER A 354 5.77 -4.36 25.29
C SER A 354 5.15 -5.12 24.12
N LEU A 355 4.78 -4.44 23.02
CA LEU A 355 4.26 -5.11 21.83
C LEU A 355 5.36 -5.87 21.07
N CYS A 356 6.56 -5.32 20.99
CA CYS A 356 7.73 -6.01 20.45
C CYS A 356 8.01 -7.30 21.23
N ASP A 357 8.00 -7.24 22.56
CA ASP A 357 8.24 -8.39 23.41
C ASP A 357 7.12 -9.43 23.30
N LEU A 358 5.86 -9.00 23.41
CA LEU A 358 4.69 -9.88 23.40
C LEU A 358 4.54 -10.64 22.07
N TYR A 359 4.75 -9.96 20.94
CA TYR A 359 4.53 -10.53 19.60
C TYR A 359 5.81 -10.93 18.88
N ARG A 360 6.98 -10.78 19.52
CA ARG A 360 8.30 -11.02 18.94
C ARG A 360 8.53 -10.20 17.66
N ILE A 361 8.07 -8.95 17.67
CA ILE A 361 8.25 -8.02 16.55
C ILE A 361 9.61 -7.34 16.72
N GLN A 362 10.47 -7.42 15.71
CA GLN A 362 11.74 -6.71 15.72
C GLN A 362 11.51 -5.19 15.66
N PRO A 363 12.26 -4.35 16.39
CA PRO A 363 12.07 -2.90 16.35
C PRO A 363 12.19 -2.30 14.94
N SER A 364 13.00 -2.90 14.07
CA SER A 364 13.12 -2.53 12.65
C SER A 364 11.83 -2.70 11.84
N LYS A 365 10.82 -3.39 12.38
CA LYS A 365 9.47 -3.55 11.83
C LYS A 365 8.45 -2.57 12.45
N ILE A 366 8.93 -1.49 13.08
CA ILE A 366 8.12 -0.36 13.53
C ILE A 366 8.23 0.76 12.49
N PHE A 367 7.09 1.22 11.97
CA PHE A 367 7.02 2.21 10.92
C PHE A 367 6.12 3.39 11.32
N GLY A 368 6.37 4.57 10.78
CA GLY A 368 5.34 5.60 10.63
C GLY A 368 4.46 5.30 9.40
N HIS A 369 3.23 5.80 9.37
CA HIS A 369 2.36 5.59 8.20
C HIS A 369 3.00 6.08 6.88
N GLY A 370 3.71 7.20 6.92
CA GLY A 370 4.45 7.77 5.78
C GLY A 370 5.57 6.88 5.24
N ASP A 371 6.03 5.90 6.02
CA ASP A 371 7.01 4.91 5.57
C ASP A 371 6.32 3.77 4.79
N LEU A 372 5.00 3.62 4.90
CA LEU A 372 4.20 2.61 4.20
C LEU A 372 3.39 3.15 3.01
N LYS A 373 3.07 4.44 3.02
CA LYS A 373 2.23 5.10 2.04
C LYS A 373 2.66 6.56 1.86
N THR A 374 2.44 7.12 0.67
CA THR A 374 2.64 8.56 0.44
C THR A 374 1.63 9.37 1.26
N THR A 375 2.04 9.79 2.46
CA THR A 375 1.24 10.61 3.39
C THR A 375 2.14 11.44 4.31
N GLY A 376 1.63 12.56 4.82
CA GLY A 376 2.27 13.35 5.88
C GLY A 376 2.29 12.64 7.24
N CYS A 377 1.35 11.73 7.49
CA CYS A 377 1.27 10.94 8.73
C CYS A 377 2.58 10.17 9.01
N PRO A 378 3.06 10.03 10.26
CA PRO A 378 2.49 10.52 11.53
C PRO A 378 2.77 12.00 11.85
N GLY A 379 3.20 12.77 10.85
CA GLY A 379 3.59 14.17 10.98
C GLY A 379 5.09 14.32 11.26
N ARG A 380 5.67 15.41 10.77
CA ARG A 380 7.14 15.63 10.81
C ARG A 380 7.77 15.48 12.20
N HIS A 381 7.10 15.97 13.25
CA HIS A 381 7.63 15.96 14.62
C HIS A 381 7.62 14.55 15.22
N LEU A 382 6.48 13.85 15.10
CA LEU A 382 6.35 12.48 15.59
C LEU A 382 7.21 11.51 14.79
N ARG A 383 7.38 11.71 13.48
CA ARG A 383 8.27 10.89 12.65
C ARG A 383 9.72 10.93 13.15
N SER A 384 10.21 12.10 13.54
CA SER A 384 11.56 12.23 14.10
C SER A 384 11.72 11.51 15.43
N ILE A 385 10.74 11.68 16.32
CA ILE A 385 10.73 11.02 17.65
C ILE A 385 10.65 9.50 17.49
N LEU A 386 9.81 9.01 16.58
CA LEU A 386 9.65 7.58 16.33
C LEU A 386 10.96 6.92 15.92
N ARG A 387 11.72 7.53 15.00
CA ARG A 387 13.05 7.03 14.61
C ARG A 387 14.00 6.92 15.80
N GLU A 388 13.97 7.89 16.70
CA GLU A 388 14.80 7.85 17.92
C GLU A 388 14.37 6.72 18.86
N LEU A 389 13.06 6.53 19.06
CA LEU A 389 12.51 5.44 19.87
C LEU A 389 12.88 4.07 19.29
N VAL A 390 12.76 3.89 17.97
CA VAL A 390 13.15 2.65 17.29
C VAL A 390 14.63 2.36 17.51
N ARG A 391 15.52 3.33 17.29
CA ARG A 391 16.96 3.19 17.54
C ARG A 391 17.27 2.81 18.98
N LYS A 392 16.56 3.40 19.95
CA LYS A 392 16.71 3.05 21.38
C LYS A 392 16.33 1.59 21.64
N LEU A 393 15.21 1.13 21.08
CA LEU A 393 14.75 -0.26 21.21
C LEU A 393 15.72 -1.26 20.54
N GLU A 394 16.27 -0.92 19.39
CA GLU A 394 17.29 -1.73 18.71
C GLU A 394 18.55 -1.89 19.56
N ASN A 395 19.05 -0.80 20.13
CA ASN A 395 20.23 -0.80 20.99
C ASN A 395 20.01 -1.61 22.27
N SER A 396 18.83 -1.51 22.90
CA SER A 396 18.46 -2.34 24.05
C SER A 396 18.44 -3.83 23.67
N ASN A 397 17.88 -4.18 22.52
CA ASN A 397 17.85 -5.58 22.05
C ASN A 397 19.22 -6.16 21.69
N LEU A 398 20.14 -5.34 21.18
CA LEU A 398 21.53 -5.76 20.89
C LEU A 398 22.33 -6.05 22.17
N SER A 399 22.10 -5.27 23.23
CA SER A 399 22.72 -5.55 24.54
C SER A 399 22.27 -6.90 25.11
N HIS A 400 21.00 -7.27 24.92
CA HIS A 400 20.45 -8.55 25.40
C HIS A 400 20.96 -9.78 24.64
N ARG A 401 21.33 -9.66 23.35
CA ARG A 401 21.91 -10.79 22.60
C ARG A 401 23.35 -11.10 23.00
N LYS A 402 24.11 -10.11 23.47
CA LYS A 402 25.48 -10.31 23.96
C LYS A 402 25.49 -11.04 25.31
N ASP A 403 24.56 -10.68 26.21
CA ASP A 403 24.42 -11.34 27.53
C ASP A 403 23.99 -12.83 27.42
N GLY A 404 23.30 -13.21 26.35
CA GLY A 404 22.75 -14.57 26.18
C GLY A 404 23.74 -15.61 25.63
N PHE A 405 24.89 -15.20 25.10
CA PHE A 405 25.87 -16.11 24.49
C PHE A 405 26.89 -16.67 25.50
N ASP A 406 27.06 -16.02 26.66
CA ASP A 406 28.04 -16.41 27.70
C ASP A 406 27.51 -17.45 28.71
N SER A 407 26.27 -17.92 28.57
CA SER A 407 25.63 -18.84 29.52
C SER A 407 25.53 -20.30 29.06
N LYS A 408 26.15 -20.67 27.93
CA LYS A 408 26.11 -22.04 27.38
C LYS A 408 27.48 -22.69 27.13
N SER A 409 28.49 -22.31 27.90
CA SER A 409 29.77 -23.03 27.94
C SER A 409 30.25 -23.19 29.38
N ARG A 410 29.61 -24.06 30.13
CA ARG A 410 30.20 -24.79 31.25
C ARG A 410 29.64 -26.18 31.31
#